data_AF-A0A4R6G2Y4-F1
#
_entry.id   AF-A0A4R6G2Y4-F1
#
_cell.length_a   1.000
_cell.length_b   1.000
_cell.length_c   1.000
_cell.angle_alpha   90.00
_cell.angle_beta   90.00
_cell.angle_gamma   90.00
#
_symmetry.space_group_name_H-M   'P 1'
#
loop_
_entity.id
_entity.type
_entity.pdbx_description
1 polymer ?
#
loop_
_entity_poly.entity_id
_entity_poly.type
_entity_poly.pdbx_seq_one_letter_code
_entity_poly.pdbx_strand_id
1 'polypeptide(L)'
;MSEPINICLSCGLCCDGTLIGFVQLDNEELSPLRQLMDIQETDGNGMFFLPCNKFGCNGCNIYSQRPNACSNFECGVLKSFEKKELSFDKATEVIDIVKQKKIAIEKHVATLQIELQSKSFHFKMLELKKLLRKDKSQLSLSQLQQELIVELKELEKLLSKSFGVSF
;
A
#
# COMPACT_ATOMS: atom_id res chain seq x y z
N MET A 1 -30.25 -6.79 7.91
CA MET A 1 -28.96 -6.85 8.62
C MET A 1 -27.91 -7.15 7.57
N SER A 2 -27.10 -6.16 7.17
CA SER A 2 -26.04 -6.36 6.17
C SER A 2 -24.98 -7.28 6.76
N GLU A 3 -24.58 -8.31 6.02
CA GLU A 3 -23.38 -9.09 6.36
C GLU A 3 -22.19 -8.14 6.60
N PRO A 4 -21.31 -8.43 7.57
CA PRO A 4 -20.13 -7.61 7.80
C PRO A 4 -19.28 -7.63 6.52
N ILE A 5 -19.22 -6.49 5.83
CA ILE A 5 -18.32 -6.28 4.71
C ILE A 5 -16.90 -6.58 5.19
N ASN A 6 -16.21 -7.49 4.50
CA ASN A 6 -14.83 -7.82 4.80
C ASN A 6 -13.97 -6.52 4.77
N ILE A 7 -13.32 -6.20 5.89
CA ILE A 7 -12.50 -4.98 6.02
C ILE A 7 -11.42 -4.91 4.92
N CYS A 8 -10.80 -6.04 4.55
CA CYS A 8 -9.76 -6.04 3.53
C CYS A 8 -10.31 -5.67 2.14
N LEU A 9 -11.51 -6.17 1.78
CA LEU A 9 -12.15 -5.86 0.50
C LEU A 9 -12.52 -4.38 0.37
N SER A 10 -13.01 -3.77 1.45
CA SER A 10 -13.31 -2.32 1.48
C SER A 10 -12.06 -1.44 1.65
N CYS A 11 -11.01 -1.97 2.27
CA CYS A 11 -9.76 -1.28 2.54
C CYS A 11 -8.90 -1.10 1.27
N GLY A 12 -8.47 -2.20 0.65
CA GLY A 12 -7.66 -2.18 -0.57
C GLY A 12 -6.20 -1.70 -0.44
N LEU A 13 -5.76 -1.20 0.72
CA LEU A 13 -4.42 -0.57 0.88
C LEU A 13 -3.23 -1.52 0.68
N CYS A 14 -3.41 -2.83 0.85
CA CYS A 14 -2.40 -3.81 0.44
C CYS A 14 -2.39 -3.97 -1.08
N CYS A 15 -3.58 -4.11 -1.69
CA CYS A 15 -3.73 -4.38 -3.11
C CYS A 15 -3.36 -3.19 -4.00
N ASP A 16 -3.58 -1.96 -3.54
CA ASP A 16 -3.24 -0.74 -4.28
C ASP A 16 -1.76 -0.33 -4.15
N GLY A 17 -0.98 -1.10 -3.39
CA GLY A 17 0.44 -0.88 -3.17
C GLY A 17 0.79 0.17 -2.12
N THR A 18 -0.15 0.59 -1.27
CA THR A 18 0.13 1.56 -0.21
C THR A 18 0.91 0.93 0.94
N LEU A 19 0.49 -0.24 1.44
CA LEU A 19 1.18 -0.90 2.57
C LEU A 19 2.36 -1.75 2.12
N ILE A 20 2.26 -2.36 0.94
CA ILE A 20 3.19 -3.38 0.44
C ILE A 20 3.64 -2.97 -0.96
N GLY A 21 4.92 -3.17 -1.27
CA GLY A 21 5.48 -2.84 -2.58
C GLY A 21 5.33 -3.94 -3.64
N PHE A 22 5.47 -5.19 -3.20
CA PHE A 22 5.46 -6.39 -4.04
C PHE A 22 5.06 -7.60 -3.20
N VAL A 23 4.69 -8.69 -3.88
CA VAL A 23 4.35 -9.96 -3.26
C VAL A 23 5.23 -11.04 -3.88
N GLN A 24 5.92 -11.78 -3.03
CA GLN A 24 6.64 -12.99 -3.42
C GLN A 24 5.70 -14.18 -3.36
N LEU A 25 5.87 -15.11 -4.30
CA LEU A 25 5.05 -16.31 -4.48
C LEU A 25 5.89 -17.55 -4.25
N ASP A 26 5.26 -18.54 -3.63
CA ASP A 26 5.83 -19.87 -3.49
C ASP A 26 5.70 -20.64 -4.81
N ASN A 27 6.65 -21.54 -5.07
CA ASN A 27 6.74 -22.28 -6.32
C ASN A 27 5.48 -23.13 -6.59
N GLU A 28 4.90 -23.66 -5.51
CA GLU A 28 3.70 -24.52 -5.53
C GLU A 28 2.46 -23.76 -6.01
N GLU A 29 2.42 -22.43 -5.84
CA GLU A 29 1.28 -21.60 -6.22
C GLU A 29 1.40 -20.99 -7.62
N LEU A 30 2.58 -21.05 -8.26
CA LEU A 30 2.80 -20.38 -9.55
C LEU A 30 1.86 -20.88 -10.64
N SER A 31 1.73 -22.21 -10.77
CA SER A 31 0.91 -22.82 -11.82
C SER A 31 -0.56 -22.36 -11.79
N PRO A 32 -1.30 -22.47 -10.66
CA PRO A 32 -2.68 -21.96 -10.60
C PRO A 32 -2.75 -20.43 -10.72
N LEU A 33 -1.79 -19.67 -10.16
CA LEU A 33 -1.84 -18.21 -10.19
C LEU A 33 -1.57 -17.62 -11.59
N ARG A 34 -0.80 -18.28 -12.45
CA ARG A 34 -0.58 -17.85 -13.86
C ARG A 34 -1.87 -17.74 -14.66
N GLN A 35 -2.87 -18.57 -14.34
CA GLN A 35 -4.18 -18.51 -14.99
C GLN A 35 -5.02 -17.34 -14.50
N LEU A 36 -4.68 -16.83 -13.32
CA LEU A 36 -5.40 -15.74 -12.70
C LEU A 36 -4.75 -14.42 -13.03
N MET A 37 -3.44 -14.24 -12.85
CA MET A 37 -2.77 -12.93 -12.90
C MET A 37 -1.38 -12.96 -13.53
N ASP A 38 -0.82 -11.78 -13.78
CA ASP A 38 0.51 -11.61 -14.36
C ASP A 38 1.55 -11.77 -13.24
N ILE A 39 2.54 -12.63 -13.47
CA ILE A 39 3.60 -12.96 -12.52
C ILE A 39 4.94 -12.78 -13.23
N GLN A 40 5.90 -12.18 -12.54
CA GLN A 40 7.30 -12.14 -12.95
C GLN A 40 8.02 -13.32 -12.30
N GLU A 41 8.76 -14.09 -13.08
CA GLU A 41 9.45 -15.29 -12.60
C GLU A 41 10.96 -15.16 -12.81
N THR A 42 11.71 -15.50 -11.75
CA THR A 42 13.18 -15.53 -11.77
C THR A 42 13.64 -16.71 -10.93
N ASP A 43 14.50 -17.56 -11.49
CA ASP A 43 15.12 -18.71 -10.82
C ASP A 43 14.12 -19.63 -10.08
N GLY A 44 12.97 -19.88 -10.72
CA GLY A 44 11.92 -20.74 -10.21
C GLY A 44 10.94 -20.08 -9.25
N ASN A 45 11.26 -18.89 -8.69
CA ASN A 45 10.37 -18.13 -7.83
C ASN A 45 9.52 -17.15 -8.64
N GLY A 46 8.30 -16.86 -8.17
CA GLY A 46 7.45 -15.83 -8.74
C GLY A 46 7.29 -14.62 -7.84
N MET A 47 7.00 -13.47 -8.45
CA MET A 47 6.61 -12.27 -7.75
C MET A 47 5.74 -11.38 -8.62
N PHE A 48 5.02 -10.46 -8.00
CA PHE A 48 4.38 -9.36 -8.71
C PHE A 48 4.49 -8.07 -7.92
N PHE A 49 4.53 -6.96 -8.64
CA PHE A 49 4.53 -5.62 -8.04
C PHE A 49 3.11 -5.11 -7.84
N LEU A 50 2.94 -4.24 -6.84
CA LEU A 50 1.68 -3.57 -6.58
C LEU A 50 1.67 -2.19 -7.29
N PRO A 51 0.50 -1.62 -7.67
CA PRO A 51 -0.84 -2.12 -7.46
C PRO A 51 -1.11 -3.44 -8.19
N CYS A 52 -1.84 -4.34 -7.52
CA CYS A 52 -2.20 -5.65 -8.06
C CYS A 52 -3.14 -5.48 -9.27
N ASN A 53 -2.89 -6.19 -10.36
CA ASN A 53 -3.74 -6.15 -11.56
C ASN A 53 -5.15 -6.75 -11.31
N LYS A 54 -5.38 -7.39 -10.17
CA LYS A 54 -6.71 -7.87 -9.71
C LYS A 54 -7.41 -6.97 -8.72
N PHE A 55 -6.83 -5.82 -8.42
CA PHE A 55 -7.52 -4.79 -7.65
C PHE A 55 -8.51 -4.06 -8.56
N GLY A 56 -9.81 -4.25 -8.30
CA GLY A 56 -10.92 -3.60 -8.99
C GLY A 56 -11.61 -2.55 -8.12
N CYS A 57 -12.69 -1.96 -8.65
CA CYS A 57 -13.45 -0.91 -7.97
C CYS A 57 -14.01 -1.33 -6.60
N ASN A 58 -14.29 -2.64 -6.43
CA ASN A 58 -14.89 -3.21 -5.21
C ASN A 58 -13.90 -4.05 -4.39
N GLY A 59 -12.59 -3.86 -4.58
CA GLY A 59 -11.55 -4.63 -3.90
C GLY A 59 -10.92 -5.71 -4.78
N CYS A 60 -10.41 -6.77 -4.16
CA CYS A 60 -9.71 -7.84 -4.88
C CYS A 60 -10.70 -8.76 -5.61
N ASN A 61 -10.56 -8.86 -6.93
CA ASN A 61 -11.43 -9.70 -7.78
C ASN A 61 -11.18 -11.21 -7.62
N ILE A 62 -10.06 -11.59 -7.00
CA ILE A 62 -9.69 -12.99 -6.73
C ILE A 62 -9.58 -13.27 -5.24
N TYR A 63 -10.35 -12.59 -4.38
CA TYR A 63 -10.16 -12.63 -2.92
C TYR A 63 -10.15 -14.04 -2.31
N SER A 64 -10.98 -14.96 -2.81
CA SER A 64 -11.00 -16.37 -2.36
C SER A 64 -9.90 -17.24 -2.95
N GLN A 65 -9.21 -16.77 -4.00
CA GLN A 65 -8.13 -17.47 -4.72
C GLN A 65 -6.81 -16.69 -4.62
N ARG A 66 -6.70 -15.81 -3.62
CA ARG A 66 -5.55 -14.95 -3.45
C ARG A 66 -4.32 -15.80 -3.05
N PRO A 67 -3.11 -15.43 -3.49
CA PRO A 67 -1.88 -16.14 -3.12
C PRO A 67 -1.69 -16.26 -1.61
N ASN A 68 -0.94 -17.26 -1.14
CA ASN A 68 -0.68 -17.48 0.29
C ASN A 68 -0.12 -16.23 0.98
N ALA A 69 0.83 -15.54 0.36
CA ALA A 69 1.38 -14.30 0.90
C ALA A 69 0.29 -13.21 1.09
N CYS A 70 -0.69 -13.13 0.19
CA CYS A 70 -1.83 -12.23 0.35
C CYS A 70 -2.82 -12.76 1.39
N SER A 71 -2.99 -14.08 1.52
CA SER A 71 -3.95 -14.67 2.45
C SER A 71 -3.50 -14.62 3.89
N ASN A 72 -2.21 -14.80 4.11
CA ASN A 72 -1.58 -14.93 5.42
C ASN A 72 -1.14 -13.57 6.00
N PHE A 73 -1.15 -12.52 5.19
CA PHE A 73 -0.80 -11.18 5.65
C PHE A 73 -1.97 -10.53 6.41
N GLU A 74 -1.74 -10.26 7.69
CA GLU A 74 -2.65 -9.54 8.57
C GLU A 74 -2.01 -8.22 9.02
N CYS A 75 -2.53 -7.09 8.53
CA CYS A 75 -2.09 -5.77 8.99
C CYS A 75 -2.61 -5.47 10.40
N GLY A 76 -2.00 -4.49 11.07
CA GLY A 76 -2.36 -4.07 12.43
C GLY A 76 -3.86 -3.77 12.62
N VAL A 77 -4.48 -3.09 11.64
CA VAL A 77 -5.93 -2.81 11.66
C VAL A 77 -6.76 -4.08 11.64
N LEU A 78 -6.43 -5.04 10.76
CA LEU A 78 -7.15 -6.32 10.69
C LEU A 78 -6.99 -7.09 12.01
N LYS A 79 -5.75 -7.21 12.51
CA LYS A 79 -5.45 -7.89 13.78
C LYS A 79 -6.24 -7.33 14.94
N SER A 80 -6.25 -6.01 15.11
CA SER A 80 -6.97 -5.37 16.20
C SER A 80 -8.49 -5.47 16.03
N PHE A 81 -9.00 -5.45 14.80
CA PHE A 81 -10.42 -5.67 14.54
C PHE A 81 -10.86 -7.10 14.88
N GLU A 82 -10.11 -8.13 14.43
CA GLU A 82 -10.40 -9.54 14.71
C GLU A 82 -10.32 -9.87 16.21
N LYS A 83 -9.40 -9.22 16.92
CA LYS A 83 -9.29 -9.29 18.39
C LYS A 83 -10.35 -8.47 19.14
N LYS A 84 -11.20 -7.72 18.43
CA LYS A 84 -12.22 -6.81 19.00
C LYS A 84 -11.63 -5.66 19.83
N GLU A 85 -10.36 -5.33 19.61
CA GLU A 85 -9.67 -4.18 20.21
C GLU A 85 -9.99 -2.88 19.43
N LEU A 86 -10.41 -3.02 18.17
CA LEU A 86 -10.82 -1.93 17.29
C LEU A 86 -12.22 -2.20 16.74
N SER A 87 -13.12 -1.22 16.83
CA SER A 87 -14.45 -1.32 16.23
C SER A 87 -14.40 -1.15 14.71
N PHE A 88 -15.43 -1.63 14.01
CA PHE A 88 -15.53 -1.48 12.55
C PHE A 88 -15.42 -0.01 12.12
N ASP A 89 -16.20 0.88 12.75
CA ASP A 89 -16.19 2.31 12.44
C ASP A 89 -14.81 2.95 12.62
N LYS A 90 -14.08 2.55 13.66
CA LYS A 90 -12.70 3.05 13.91
C LYS A 90 -11.70 2.47 12.92
N ALA A 91 -11.86 1.22 12.52
CA ALA A 91 -11.05 0.63 11.45
C ALA A 91 -11.25 1.38 10.13
N THR A 92 -12.50 1.62 9.73
CA THR A 92 -12.82 2.36 8.50
C THR A 92 -12.35 3.81 8.55
N GLU A 93 -12.50 4.49 9.68
CA GLU A 93 -11.99 5.86 9.87
C GLU A 93 -10.48 5.94 9.63
N VAL A 94 -9.70 5.04 10.22
CA VAL A 94 -8.24 5.00 10.03
C VAL A 94 -7.86 4.69 8.58
N ILE A 95 -8.57 3.77 7.94
CA ILE A 95 -8.36 3.42 6.53
C ILE A 95 -8.61 4.66 5.64
N ASP A 96 -9.71 5.38 5.87
CA ASP A 96 -10.06 6.54 5.08
C ASP A 96 -9.06 7.68 5.27
N ILE A 97 -8.57 7.91 6.49
CA ILE A 97 -7.51 8.90 6.74
C ILE A 97 -6.25 8.56 5.92
N VAL A 98 -5.84 7.29 5.86
CA VAL A 98 -4.70 6.87 5.04
C VAL A 98 -4.96 7.12 3.55
N LYS A 99 -6.13 6.75 3.04
CA LYS A 99 -6.52 6.99 1.65
C LYS A 99 -6.46 8.49 1.31
N GLN A 100 -6.99 9.35 2.19
CA GLN A 100 -6.95 10.80 1.98
C GLN A 100 -5.52 11.36 2.00
N LYS A 101 -4.68 10.92 2.94
CA LYS A 101 -3.26 11.33 3.00
C LYS A 101 -2.49 10.89 1.76
N LYS A 102 -2.70 9.66 1.28
CA LYS A 102 -2.15 9.19 0.01
C LYS A 102 -2.53 10.10 -1.15
N ILE A 103 -3.83 10.40 -1.30
CA ILE A 103 -4.33 11.28 -2.37
C ILE A 103 -3.71 12.68 -2.28
N ALA A 104 -3.57 13.23 -1.08
CA ALA A 104 -2.93 14.53 -0.88
C ALA A 104 -1.47 14.53 -1.34
N ILE A 105 -0.69 13.52 -0.94
CA ILE A 105 0.70 13.33 -1.39
C ILE A 105 0.77 13.21 -2.91
N GLU A 106 -0.08 12.40 -3.53
CA GLU A 106 -0.09 12.23 -5.00
C GLU A 106 -0.38 13.55 -5.73
N LYS A 107 -1.32 14.37 -5.22
CA LYS A 107 -1.59 15.71 -5.76
C LYS A 107 -0.41 16.66 -5.59
N HIS A 108 0.26 16.59 -4.44
CA HIS A 108 1.41 17.43 -4.14
C HIS A 108 2.60 17.08 -5.04
N VAL A 109 2.88 15.79 -5.21
CA VAL A 109 3.89 15.26 -6.15
C VAL A 109 3.62 15.74 -7.58
N ALA A 110 2.37 15.69 -8.02
CA ALA A 110 1.98 16.20 -9.33
C ALA A 110 2.17 17.72 -9.46
N THR A 111 1.86 18.49 -8.41
CA THR A 111 2.05 19.95 -8.37
C THR A 111 3.53 20.33 -8.48
N LEU A 112 4.40 19.58 -7.82
CA LEU A 112 5.86 19.75 -7.90
C LEU A 112 6.47 19.17 -9.19
N GLN A 113 5.66 18.53 -10.05
CA GLN A 113 6.10 17.89 -11.30
C GLN A 113 7.24 16.87 -11.07
N ILE A 114 7.20 16.16 -9.94
CA ILE A 114 8.19 15.13 -9.63
C ILE A 114 7.85 13.86 -10.41
N GLU A 115 8.79 13.40 -11.24
CA GLU A 115 8.69 12.13 -11.93
C GLU A 115 9.21 10.99 -11.05
N LEU A 116 8.39 9.95 -10.88
CA LEU A 116 8.71 8.75 -10.12
C LEU A 116 8.66 7.53 -11.04
N GLN A 117 9.52 6.55 -10.79
CA GLN A 117 9.70 5.38 -11.65
C GLN A 117 8.70 4.28 -11.32
N SER A 118 8.47 4.03 -10.02
CA SER A 118 7.58 2.94 -9.61
C SER A 118 6.10 3.29 -9.77
N LYS A 119 5.29 2.26 -10.06
CA LYS A 119 3.83 2.33 -9.99
C LYS A 119 3.30 2.09 -8.57
N SER A 120 4.06 1.39 -7.73
CA SER A 120 3.70 1.09 -6.35
C SER A 120 3.81 2.33 -5.48
N PHE A 121 2.77 2.68 -4.72
CA PHE A 121 2.84 3.81 -3.81
C PHE A 121 3.91 3.63 -2.73
N HIS A 122 4.10 2.40 -2.23
CA HIS A 122 5.16 2.05 -1.30
C HIS A 122 6.55 2.44 -1.83
N PHE A 123 6.86 2.07 -3.07
CA PHE A 123 8.16 2.40 -3.66
C PHE A 123 8.26 3.88 -4.05
N LYS A 124 7.17 4.51 -4.50
CA LYS A 124 7.11 5.97 -4.71
C LYS A 124 7.48 6.75 -3.45
N MET A 125 7.02 6.32 -2.27
CA MET A 125 7.42 6.95 -1.01
C MET A 125 8.93 6.89 -0.76
N LEU A 126 9.56 5.74 -1.04
CA LEU A 126 11.01 5.58 -0.90
C LEU A 126 11.78 6.47 -1.88
N GLU A 127 11.34 6.52 -3.13
CA GLU A 127 11.89 7.41 -4.16
C GLU A 127 11.81 8.88 -3.75
N LEU A 128 10.63 9.33 -3.30
CA LEU A 128 10.43 10.70 -2.81
C LEU A 128 11.33 11.05 -1.62
N LYS A 129 11.41 10.16 -0.62
CA LYS A 129 12.31 10.34 0.54
C LYS A 129 13.76 10.50 0.09
N LYS A 130 14.20 9.72 -0.92
CA LYS A 130 15.57 9.80 -1.46
C LYS A 130 15.81 11.11 -2.20
N LEU A 131 14.89 11.53 -3.07
CA LEU A 131 14.98 12.79 -3.83
C LEU A 131 15.04 14.00 -2.90
N LEU A 132 14.09 14.12 -1.97
CA LEU A 132 13.98 15.25 -1.06
C LEU A 132 15.16 15.35 -0.08
N ARG A 133 15.79 14.22 0.27
CA ARG A 133 17.05 14.21 1.05
C ARG A 133 18.23 14.75 0.24
N LYS A 134 18.33 14.40 -1.04
CA LYS A 134 19.40 14.88 -1.92
C LYS A 134 19.29 16.41 -2.11
N ASP A 135 18.09 16.91 -2.35
CA ASP A 135 17.85 18.36 -2.54
C ASP A 135 18.22 19.17 -1.30
N LYS A 136 17.89 18.68 -0.10
CA LYS A 136 18.29 19.31 1.17
C LYS A 136 19.80 19.49 1.32
N SER A 137 20.60 18.60 0.73
CA SER A 137 22.07 18.68 0.78
C SER A 137 22.65 19.67 -0.24
N GLN A 138 21.87 20.10 -1.24
CA GLN A 138 22.35 20.89 -2.38
C GLN A 138 21.84 22.33 -2.37
N LEU A 139 20.62 22.62 -1.88
CA LEU A 139 20.01 23.96 -1.78
C LEU A 139 18.88 23.98 -0.71
N SER A 140 18.45 25.17 -0.28
CA SER A 140 17.30 25.33 0.62
C SER A 140 16.00 24.85 -0.07
N LEU A 141 15.28 23.91 0.56
CA LEU A 141 14.01 23.38 0.05
C LEU A 141 12.95 24.47 -0.06
N SER A 142 12.16 24.44 -1.14
CA SER A 142 10.94 25.25 -1.27
C SER A 142 9.90 24.91 -0.20
N GLN A 143 9.01 25.84 0.09
CA GLN A 143 7.93 25.64 1.06
C GLN A 143 7.08 24.39 0.75
N LEU A 144 6.71 24.20 -0.52
CA LEU A 144 5.97 23.04 -0.99
C LEU A 144 6.74 21.72 -0.73
N GLN A 145 8.05 21.68 -1.01
CA GLN A 145 8.86 20.50 -0.69
C GLN A 145 8.91 20.21 0.80
N GLN A 146 8.96 21.23 1.66
CA GLN A 146 8.94 21.05 3.11
C GLN A 146 7.61 20.49 3.60
N GLU A 147 6.49 20.99 3.07
CA GLU A 147 5.15 20.49 3.34
C GLU A 147 5.01 19.01 2.91
N LEU A 148 5.48 18.65 1.72
CA LEU A 148 5.49 17.26 1.26
C LEU A 148 6.29 16.33 2.19
N ILE A 149 7.44 16.79 2.70
CA ILE A 149 8.22 16.02 3.69
C ILE A 149 7.41 15.77 4.97
N VAL A 150 6.65 16.75 5.43
CA VAL A 150 5.78 16.60 6.62
C VAL A 150 4.68 15.57 6.34
N GLU A 151 3.99 15.69 5.21
CA GLU A 151 2.93 14.75 4.81
C GLU A 151 3.43 13.30 4.74
N LEU A 152 4.60 13.09 4.12
CA LEU A 152 5.24 11.77 4.04
C LEU A 152 5.53 11.19 5.43
N LYS A 153 6.07 11.99 6.35
CA LYS A 153 6.37 11.55 7.73
C LYS A 153 5.11 11.24 8.52
N GLU A 154 4.06 12.03 8.36
CA GLU A 154 2.79 11.79 9.01
C GLU A 154 2.14 10.50 8.54
N LEU A 155 2.15 10.27 7.22
CA LEU A 155 1.62 9.03 6.66
C LEU A 155 2.44 7.83 7.15
N GLU A 156 3.77 7.89 7.10
CA GLU A 156 4.65 6.82 7.59
C GLU A 156 4.38 6.50 9.08
N LYS A 157 4.25 7.53 9.92
CA LYS A 157 3.91 7.37 11.34
C LYS A 157 2.55 6.71 11.53
N LEU A 158 1.55 7.11 10.76
CA LEU A 158 0.20 6.54 10.82
C LEU A 158 0.19 5.06 10.39
N LEU A 159 0.90 4.74 9.31
CA LEU A 159 1.04 3.39 8.78
C LEU A 159 1.78 2.47 9.76
N SER A 160 2.89 2.93 10.34
CA SER A 160 3.61 2.18 11.37
C SER A 160 2.76 1.93 12.61
N LYS A 161 2.09 2.96 13.12
CA LYS A 161 1.28 2.85 14.34
C LYS A 161 0.05 1.95 14.16
N SER A 162 -0.67 2.09 13.05
CA SER A 162 -2.01 1.49 12.91
C SER A 162 -2.00 0.21 12.08
N PHE A 163 -1.12 0.13 11.09
CA PHE A 163 -1.05 -1.02 10.17
C PHE A 163 0.16 -1.93 10.45
N GLY A 164 1.11 -1.49 11.28
CA GLY A 164 2.29 -2.27 11.62
C GLY A 164 3.29 -2.40 10.47
N VAL A 165 3.31 -1.43 9.53
CA VAL A 165 4.22 -1.42 8.38
C VAL A 165 5.07 -0.14 8.34
N SER A 166 6.30 -0.23 7.84
CA SER A 166 7.26 0.89 7.76
C SER A 166 8.02 0.90 6.43
N PHE A 167 8.56 2.06 6.04
CA PHE A 167 9.24 2.31 4.75
C PHE A 167 10.66 2.84 4.94
#